data_AF-A0A9D2TR42-F1
#
_entry.id   AF-A0A9D2TR42-F1
#
_cell.length_a   1.000
_cell.length_b   1.000
_cell.length_c   1.000
_cell.angle_alpha   90.00
_cell.angle_beta   90.00
_cell.angle_gamma   90.00
#
_symmetry.space_group_name_H-M   'P 1'
#
loop_
_entity.id
_entity.type
_entity.pdbx_description
1 polymer ?
#
loop_
_entity_poly.entity_id
_entity_poly.type
_entity_poly.pdbx_seq_one_letter_code
_entity_poly.pdbx_strand_id
1 'polypeptide(L)'
;DVGAVVHAHPTFATAFAIAGIPLTQPIMPEAVIALGCVPIAEYGTPSTNEIPDNVEKYLPYYDAVLLENHGALTWSTDLLAAYMKMESVEFYAELLYKAKMLGGPKEFDQATVQKLYEIRRKMGLSGKHPADLCLNKNGKNCHNCGNGCGSVSSPASGNSEVSEEMVAEIVKKVMEQLA
;
A
#
# COMPACT_ATOMS: atom_id res chain seq x y z
N ASP A 1 -16.63 -4.67 -3.10
CA ASP A 1 -16.00 -3.34 -2.95
C ASP A 1 -15.17 -3.00 -4.18
N VAL A 2 -14.37 -3.93 -4.70
CA VAL A 2 -13.71 -3.77 -6.02
C VAL A 2 -14.62 -4.27 -7.15
N GLY A 3 -14.86 -3.43 -8.16
CA GLY A 3 -15.61 -3.75 -9.38
C GLY A 3 -14.82 -3.56 -10.67
N ALA A 4 -13.64 -2.94 -10.63
CA ALA A 4 -12.72 -2.88 -11.76
C ALA A 4 -11.25 -2.75 -11.32
N VAL A 5 -10.36 -3.21 -12.19
CA VAL A 5 -8.90 -3.14 -12.05
C VAL A 5 -8.31 -2.60 -13.34
N VAL A 6 -7.33 -1.70 -13.24
CA VAL A 6 -6.57 -1.16 -14.36
C VAL A 6 -5.10 -1.48 -14.16
N HIS A 7 -4.50 -2.10 -15.16
CA HIS A 7 -3.06 -2.30 -15.26
C HIS A 7 -2.53 -1.45 -16.42
N ALA A 8 -1.41 -0.78 -16.21
CA ALA A 8 -0.73 -0.02 -17.25
C ALA A 8 0.77 0.11 -16.94
N HIS A 9 1.52 0.65 -17.90
CA HIS A 9 2.93 1.04 -17.74
C HIS A 9 3.11 2.55 -17.92
N PRO A 10 2.56 3.42 -17.04
CA PRO A 10 2.77 4.86 -17.14
C PRO A 10 4.25 5.21 -16.95
N THR A 11 4.74 6.23 -17.64
CA THR A 11 6.19 6.43 -17.82
C THR A 11 6.89 6.70 -16.49
N PHE A 12 6.36 7.62 -15.68
CA PHE A 12 6.98 8.00 -14.42
C PHE A 12 6.71 6.94 -13.35
N ALA A 13 5.47 6.46 -13.21
CA ALA A 13 5.15 5.40 -12.24
C ALA A 13 6.01 4.15 -12.46
N THR A 14 6.20 3.75 -13.72
CA THR A 14 7.06 2.61 -14.06
C THR A 14 8.53 2.91 -13.79
N ALA A 15 9.01 4.14 -14.02
CA ALA A 15 10.37 4.53 -13.66
C ALA A 15 10.64 4.41 -12.15
N PHE A 16 9.68 4.81 -11.30
CA PHE A 16 9.76 4.60 -9.84
C PHE A 16 9.74 3.12 -9.48
N ALA A 17 8.91 2.32 -10.14
CA ALA A 17 8.82 0.88 -9.92
C ALA A 17 10.11 0.14 -10.31
N ILE A 18 10.77 0.54 -11.40
CA ILE A 18 12.09 0.04 -11.82
C ILE A 18 13.17 0.50 -10.84
N ALA A 19 13.09 1.73 -10.33
CA ALA A 19 14.06 2.26 -9.38
C ALA A 19 13.91 1.68 -7.95
N GLY A 20 12.87 0.89 -7.67
CA GLY A 20 12.59 0.38 -6.32
C GLY A 20 12.16 1.47 -5.35
N ILE A 21 11.59 2.59 -5.84
CA ILE A 21 11.20 3.74 -5.01
C ILE A 21 9.67 3.82 -4.92
N PRO A 22 9.06 3.58 -3.75
CA PRO A 22 7.61 3.69 -3.61
C PRO A 22 7.16 5.16 -3.61
N LEU A 23 5.87 5.41 -3.88
CA LEU A 23 5.30 6.76 -3.86
C LEU A 23 4.58 6.99 -2.52
N THR A 24 5.34 7.40 -1.50
CA THR A 24 4.86 7.54 -0.11
C THR A 24 5.04 8.93 0.49
N GLN A 25 5.68 9.86 -0.24
CA GLN A 25 5.99 11.21 0.23
C GLN A 25 4.74 12.12 0.11
N PRO A 26 4.21 12.70 1.21
CA PRO A 26 3.03 13.54 1.19
C PRO A 26 3.36 14.94 0.66
N ILE A 27 3.49 15.08 -0.66
CA ILE A 27 3.93 16.32 -1.31
C ILE A 27 2.80 17.21 -1.81
N MET A 28 1.59 16.65 -1.97
CA MET A 28 0.45 17.35 -2.55
C MET A 28 -0.88 16.83 -1.98
N PRO A 29 -1.90 17.70 -1.77
CA PRO A 29 -3.16 17.31 -1.15
C PRO A 29 -3.89 16.21 -1.90
N GLU A 30 -3.92 16.30 -3.23
CA GLU A 30 -4.64 15.38 -4.11
C GLU A 30 -4.10 13.96 -4.00
N ALA A 31 -2.78 13.77 -3.99
CA ALA A 31 -2.16 12.46 -3.81
C ALA A 31 -2.50 11.87 -2.43
N VAL A 32 -2.45 12.68 -1.37
CA VAL A 32 -2.75 12.25 0.00
C VAL A 32 -4.23 11.88 0.18
N ILE A 33 -5.14 12.57 -0.51
CA ILE A 33 -6.59 12.34 -0.43
C ILE A 33 -7.04 11.19 -1.32
N ALA A 34 -6.48 11.09 -2.54
CA ALA A 34 -6.90 10.11 -3.54
C ALA A 34 -6.24 8.74 -3.36
N LEU A 35 -4.95 8.72 -3.00
CA LEU A 35 -4.12 7.50 -2.97
C LEU A 35 -3.55 7.22 -1.57
N GLY A 36 -3.14 8.27 -0.85
CA GLY A 36 -2.41 8.17 0.39
C GLY A 36 -0.97 7.76 0.13
N CYS A 37 -0.73 6.46 0.02
CA CYS A 37 0.56 5.90 -0.32
C CYS A 37 0.41 4.81 -1.39
N VAL A 38 1.40 4.70 -2.29
CA VAL A 38 1.47 3.65 -3.31
C VAL A 38 2.73 2.83 -3.06
N PRO A 39 2.62 1.62 -2.47
CA PRO A 39 3.76 0.75 -2.22
C PRO A 39 4.23 0.05 -3.50
N ILE A 40 5.34 -0.68 -3.41
CA ILE A 40 5.84 -1.56 -4.47
C ILE A 40 5.62 -3.01 -4.05
N ALA A 41 4.90 -3.78 -4.87
CA ALA A 41 4.88 -5.23 -4.77
C ALA A 41 6.13 -5.84 -5.40
N GLU A 42 6.64 -6.90 -4.75
CA GLU A 42 7.82 -7.63 -5.19
C GLU A 42 7.66 -8.17 -6.60
N TYR A 43 8.78 -8.24 -7.33
CA TYR A 43 8.80 -8.76 -8.69
C TYR A 43 8.16 -10.16 -8.76
N GLY A 44 7.34 -10.36 -9.79
CA GLY A 44 6.80 -11.65 -10.17
C GLY A 44 6.91 -11.80 -11.68
N THR A 45 7.19 -13.01 -12.14
CA THR A 45 7.30 -13.34 -13.55
C THR A 45 5.94 -13.13 -14.24
N PRO A 46 5.85 -12.36 -15.33
CA PRO A 46 4.59 -12.18 -16.05
C PRO A 46 3.98 -13.53 -16.48
N SER A 47 2.65 -13.63 -16.43
CA SER A 47 1.88 -14.84 -16.74
C SER A 47 2.05 -16.01 -15.74
N THR A 48 2.58 -15.75 -14.54
CA THR A 48 2.57 -16.70 -13.42
C THR A 48 1.68 -16.17 -12.27
N ASN A 49 1.47 -17.00 -11.25
CA ASN A 49 0.76 -16.59 -10.03
C ASN A 49 1.59 -15.72 -9.10
N GLU A 50 2.89 -15.54 -9.37
CA GLU A 50 3.79 -14.75 -8.51
C GLU A 50 3.31 -13.29 -8.36
N ILE A 51 2.80 -12.67 -9.44
CA ILE A 51 2.28 -11.30 -9.37
C ILE A 51 1.02 -11.21 -8.48
N PRO A 52 -0.05 -11.99 -8.72
CA PRO A 52 -1.19 -12.04 -7.81
C PRO A 52 -0.81 -12.28 -6.34
N ASP A 53 0.06 -13.26 -6.07
CA ASP A 53 0.48 -13.64 -4.71
C ASP A 53 1.21 -12.49 -4.01
N ASN A 54 2.08 -11.77 -4.73
CA ASN A 54 2.81 -10.61 -4.20
C ASN A 54 1.90 -9.39 -4.01
N VAL A 55 0.82 -9.26 -4.79
CA VAL A 55 -0.13 -8.14 -4.71
C VAL A 55 -1.17 -8.35 -3.59
N GLU A 56 -1.55 -9.59 -3.28
CA GLU A 56 -2.68 -9.93 -2.39
C GLU A 56 -2.63 -9.19 -1.05
N LYS A 57 -1.46 -9.13 -0.42
CA LYS A 57 -1.26 -8.49 0.89
C LYS A 57 -1.56 -6.99 0.92
N TYR A 58 -1.59 -6.33 -0.24
CA TYR A 58 -1.85 -4.90 -0.36
C TYR A 58 -3.33 -4.58 -0.57
N LEU A 59 -4.11 -5.53 -1.12
CA LEU A 59 -5.54 -5.34 -1.46
C LEU A 59 -6.41 -4.84 -0.29
N PRO A 60 -6.18 -5.24 0.98
CA PRO A 60 -6.99 -4.72 2.09
C PRO A 60 -6.75 -3.24 2.39
N TYR A 61 -5.60 -2.68 1.97
CA TYR A 61 -5.08 -1.42 2.48
C TYR A 61 -4.95 -0.30 1.45
N TYR A 62 -4.69 -0.66 0.21
CA TYR A 62 -4.35 0.26 -0.85
C TYR A 62 -5.33 0.12 -2.00
N ASP A 63 -5.42 1.17 -2.80
CA ASP A 63 -6.17 1.19 -4.07
C ASP A 63 -5.26 1.19 -5.30
N ALA A 64 -3.95 1.29 -5.07
CA ALA A 64 -2.92 1.38 -6.08
C ALA A 64 -1.62 0.76 -5.55
N VAL A 65 -0.91 0.04 -6.42
CA VAL A 65 0.39 -0.58 -6.15
C VAL A 65 1.27 -0.46 -7.39
N LEU A 66 2.55 -0.15 -7.18
CA LEU A 66 3.58 -0.29 -8.19
C LEU A 66 4.05 -1.75 -8.25
N LEU A 67 4.33 -2.25 -9.44
CA LEU A 67 4.88 -3.59 -9.66
C LEU A 67 6.36 -3.45 -9.99
N GLU A 68 7.23 -3.94 -9.11
CA GLU A 68 8.70 -3.86 -9.26
C GLU A 68 9.12 -4.28 -10.67
N ASN A 69 9.96 -3.47 -11.33
CA ASN A 69 10.45 -3.69 -12.69
C ASN A 69 9.37 -3.94 -13.78
N HIS A 70 8.13 -3.49 -13.57
CA HIS A 70 7.02 -3.78 -14.49
C HIS A 70 6.12 -2.57 -14.77
N GLY A 71 5.44 -2.02 -13.78
CA GLY A 71 4.45 -0.95 -14.01
C GLY A 71 3.58 -0.65 -12.81
N ALA A 72 2.28 -0.44 -13.02
CA ALA A 72 1.34 -0.14 -11.94
C ALA A 72 0.02 -0.92 -12.08
N LEU A 73 -0.66 -1.08 -10.94
CA LEU A 73 -1.99 -1.66 -10.82
C LEU A 73 -2.85 -0.75 -9.94
N THR A 74 -4.06 -0.44 -10.38
CA THR A 74 -5.06 0.29 -9.59
C THR A 74 -6.40 -0.42 -9.60
N TRP A 75 -7.19 -0.24 -8.56
CA TRP A 75 -8.52 -0.84 -8.47
C TRP A 75 -9.51 0.07 -7.77
N SER A 76 -10.79 -0.10 -8.08
CA SER A 76 -11.88 0.67 -7.49
C SER A 76 -13.23 -0.01 -7.70
N THR A 77 -14.31 0.67 -7.29
CA THR A 77 -15.70 0.24 -7.43
C THR A 77 -16.16 0.08 -8.88
N ASP A 78 -15.56 0.82 -9.81
CA ASP A 78 -15.90 0.87 -11.23
C ASP A 78 -14.69 1.28 -12.07
N LEU A 79 -14.79 1.08 -13.40
CA LEU A 79 -13.70 1.27 -14.34
C LEU A 79 -13.20 2.71 -14.37
N LEU A 80 -14.10 3.69 -14.35
CA LEU A 80 -13.71 5.10 -14.40
C LEU A 80 -12.94 5.48 -13.14
N ALA A 81 -13.41 5.06 -11.97
CA ALA A 81 -12.70 5.32 -10.71
C ALA A 81 -11.33 4.62 -10.65
N ALA A 82 -11.21 3.38 -11.15
CA ALA A 82 -9.92 2.68 -11.25
C ALA A 82 -8.96 3.38 -12.23
N TYR A 83 -9.47 3.86 -13.36
CA TYR A 83 -8.72 4.64 -14.34
C TYR A 83 -8.24 5.99 -13.78
N MET A 84 -9.10 6.75 -13.10
CA MET A 84 -8.73 8.02 -12.48
C MET A 84 -7.66 7.84 -11.39
N LYS A 85 -7.68 6.72 -10.67
CA LYS A 85 -6.58 6.36 -9.76
C LYS A 85 -5.27 6.13 -10.50
N MET A 86 -5.30 5.46 -11.66
CA MET A 86 -4.09 5.26 -12.48
C MET A 86 -3.53 6.60 -12.98
N GLU A 87 -4.40 7.52 -13.40
CA GLU A 87 -4.03 8.88 -13.79
C GLU A 87 -3.41 9.64 -12.61
N SER A 88 -4.00 9.53 -11.41
CA SER A 88 -3.45 10.12 -10.18
C SER A 88 -2.08 9.54 -9.81
N VAL A 89 -1.86 8.23 -10.00
CA VAL A 89 -0.57 7.57 -9.74
C VAL A 89 0.52 8.14 -10.66
N GLU A 90 0.24 8.24 -11.96
CA GLU A 90 1.20 8.81 -12.91
C GLU A 90 1.48 10.28 -12.65
N PHE A 91 0.43 11.07 -12.40
CA PHE A 91 0.58 12.50 -12.10
C PHE A 91 1.43 12.73 -10.84
N TYR A 92 1.18 11.95 -9.79
CA TYR A 92 1.98 12.01 -8.57
C TYR A 92 3.45 11.61 -8.83
N ALA A 93 3.69 10.53 -9.56
CA ALA A 93 5.03 10.09 -9.91
C ALA A 93 5.80 11.16 -10.71
N GLU A 94 5.16 11.76 -11.72
CA GLU A 94 5.76 12.82 -12.54
C GLU A 94 6.13 14.05 -11.70
N LEU A 95 5.21 14.53 -10.85
CA LEU A 95 5.48 15.67 -9.99
C LEU A 95 6.59 15.38 -8.98
N LEU A 96 6.59 14.19 -8.38
CA LEU A 96 7.62 13.81 -7.43
C LEU A 96 9.00 13.72 -8.11
N TYR A 97 9.07 13.14 -9.31
CA TYR A 97 10.30 13.12 -10.10
C TYR A 97 10.82 14.53 -10.37
N LYS A 98 9.96 15.40 -10.90
CA LYS A 98 10.32 16.80 -11.20
C LYS A 98 10.74 17.57 -9.95
N ALA A 99 10.03 17.39 -8.83
CA ALA A 99 10.38 18.00 -7.56
C ALA A 99 11.76 17.55 -7.07
N LYS A 100 12.09 16.26 -7.19
CA LYS A 100 13.43 15.73 -6.88
C LYS A 100 14.52 16.38 -7.74
N MET A 101 14.26 16.62 -9.03
CA MET A 101 15.19 17.33 -9.92
C MET A 101 15.41 18.80 -9.52
N LEU A 102 14.44 19.43 -8.84
CA LEU A 102 14.52 20.80 -8.34
C LEU A 102 15.16 20.90 -6.94
N GLY A 103 15.69 19.80 -6.39
CA GLY A 103 16.32 19.76 -5.06
C GLY A 103 15.51 19.03 -3.99
N GLY A 104 14.37 18.44 -4.36
CA GLY A 104 13.53 17.65 -3.46
C GLY A 104 12.20 18.34 -3.11
N PRO A 105 11.12 17.57 -2.88
CA PRO A 105 9.86 18.15 -2.44
C PRO A 105 9.95 18.63 -0.99
N LYS A 106 9.20 19.69 -0.68
CA LYS A 106 8.88 20.05 0.71
C LYS A 106 7.64 19.26 1.15
N GLU A 107 7.86 18.20 1.91
CA GLU A 107 6.78 17.34 2.40
C GLU A 107 5.88 18.07 3.41
N PHE A 108 4.61 17.64 3.47
CA PHE A 108 3.70 18.05 4.52
C PHE A 108 4.08 17.43 5.86
N ASP A 109 3.86 18.20 6.93
CA ASP A 109 3.96 17.69 8.28
C ASP A 109 2.78 16.76 8.61
N GLN A 110 2.93 15.97 9.67
CA GLN A 110 1.91 15.01 10.10
C GLN A 110 0.57 15.69 10.43
N ALA A 111 0.59 16.91 10.97
CA ALA A 111 -0.60 17.67 11.29
C ALA A 111 -1.40 18.03 10.04
N THR A 112 -0.72 18.43 8.95
CA THR A 112 -1.34 18.72 7.67
C THR A 112 -1.88 17.45 7.02
N VAL A 113 -1.12 16.36 7.03
CA VAL A 113 -1.59 15.05 6.52
C VAL A 113 -2.86 14.59 7.24
N GLN A 114 -2.92 14.75 8.56
CA GLN A 114 -4.11 14.37 9.34
C GLN A 114 -5.35 15.20 8.95
N LYS A 115 -5.19 16.50 8.69
CA LYS A 115 -6.27 17.36 8.18
C LYS A 115 -6.77 16.89 6.81
N LEU A 116 -5.84 16.50 5.92
CA LEU A 116 -6.21 15.97 4.60
C LEU A 116 -6.98 14.65 4.70
N TYR A 117 -6.61 13.78 5.63
CA TYR A 117 -7.37 12.57 5.92
C TYR A 117 -8.78 12.85 6.46
N GLU A 118 -8.96 13.89 7.27
CA GLU A 118 -10.29 14.33 7.70
C GLU A 118 -11.13 14.85 6.54
N ILE A 119 -10.52 15.60 5.61
CA ILE A 119 -11.18 16.06 4.38
C ILE A 119 -11.65 14.87 3.55
N ARG A 120 -10.77 13.88 3.31
CA ARG A 120 -11.14 12.64 2.61
C ARG A 120 -12.37 11.97 3.24
N ARG A 121 -12.37 11.79 4.56
CA ARG A 121 -13.49 11.17 5.29
C ARG A 121 -14.80 11.94 5.10
N LYS A 122 -14.73 13.28 5.11
CA LYS A 122 -15.90 14.15 4.84
C LYS A 122 -16.39 14.06 3.40
N MET A 123 -15.48 13.85 2.44
CA MET A 123 -15.84 13.68 1.02
C MET A 123 -16.49 12.32 0.73
N GLY A 124 -16.35 11.33 1.61
CA GLY A 124 -16.98 10.02 1.45
C GLY A 124 -16.48 9.26 0.22
N LEU A 125 -15.20 9.45 -0.15
CA LEU A 125 -14.60 8.78 -1.30
C LEU A 125 -14.61 7.26 -1.09
N SER A 126 -14.98 6.52 -2.13
CA SER A 126 -14.97 5.05 -2.14
C SER A 126 -13.54 4.49 -2.25
N GLY A 127 -13.41 3.17 -2.04
CA GLY A 127 -12.14 2.44 -2.17
C GLY A 127 -11.42 2.18 -0.85
N LYS A 128 -10.27 1.51 -0.94
CA LYS A 128 -9.36 1.21 0.16
C LYS A 128 -8.28 2.27 0.22
N HIS A 129 -8.26 2.99 1.33
CA HIS A 129 -7.27 4.03 1.54
C HIS A 129 -6.57 3.82 2.89
N PRO A 130 -5.24 4.01 2.96
CA PRO A 130 -4.50 3.84 4.22
C PRO A 130 -5.03 4.70 5.38
N ALA A 131 -5.66 5.83 5.06
CA ALA A 131 -6.28 6.72 6.04
C ALA A 131 -7.56 6.17 6.70
N ASP A 132 -8.27 5.25 6.03
CA ASP A 132 -9.58 4.76 6.48
C ASP A 132 -9.48 3.51 7.36
N LEU A 133 -8.30 2.88 7.41
CA LEU A 133 -8.07 1.62 8.13
C LEU A 133 -7.43 1.82 9.51
N CYS A 134 -6.94 3.02 9.81
CA CYS A 134 -6.39 3.36 11.11
C CYS A 134 -7.45 3.92 12.05
N LEU A 135 -8.37 3.08 12.51
CA LEU A 135 -9.25 3.45 13.61
C LEU A 135 -9.03 2.69 14.92
N ASN A 136 -8.43 1.49 14.97
CA ASN A 136 -8.24 0.78 16.27
C ASN A 136 -7.26 -0.43 16.29
N LYS A 137 -6.06 -0.34 15.67
CA LYS A 137 -4.95 -1.30 15.93
C LYS A 137 -3.58 -0.61 15.87
N ASN A 138 -3.25 0.19 16.90
CA ASN A 138 -1.93 0.78 17.16
C ASN A 138 -1.41 1.90 16.21
N GLY A 139 -2.29 2.61 15.48
CA GLY A 139 -2.01 4.00 15.04
C GLY A 139 -0.99 4.24 13.90
N LYS A 140 -0.64 3.23 13.10
CA LYS A 140 0.33 3.40 12.00
C LYS A 140 -0.37 3.70 10.67
N ASN A 141 -0.61 4.99 10.40
CA ASN A 141 -0.93 5.43 9.04
C ASN A 141 0.34 5.32 8.16
N CYS A 142 0.19 5.31 6.83
CA CYS A 142 1.33 5.08 5.93
C CYS A 142 2.42 6.16 5.99
N HIS A 143 2.11 7.35 6.56
CA HIS A 143 3.06 8.44 6.82
C HIS A 143 3.52 8.53 8.30
N ASN A 144 3.05 7.62 9.17
CA ASN A 144 3.40 7.50 10.59
C ASN A 144 4.03 6.12 10.90
N CYS A 145 4.31 5.34 9.86
CA CYS A 145 5.07 4.12 9.97
C CYS A 145 6.55 4.50 10.00
N GLY A 146 7.13 4.62 11.20
CA GLY A 146 8.57 4.79 11.37
C GLY A 146 9.31 3.71 10.57
N ASN A 147 10.05 4.10 9.54
CA ASN A 147 11.00 3.30 8.76
C ASN A 147 10.52 1.93 8.20
N GLY A 148 9.21 1.66 8.12
CA GLY A 148 8.69 0.32 7.78
C GLY A 148 8.09 0.13 6.39
N CYS A 149 8.05 1.17 5.55
CA CYS A 149 7.45 1.10 4.21
C CYS A 149 8.47 0.94 3.07
N GLY A 150 9.78 0.89 3.41
CA GLY A 150 10.84 0.52 2.48
C GLY A 150 11.35 -0.86 2.87
N SER A 151 11.41 -1.77 1.89
CA SER A 151 12.04 -3.10 1.96
C SER A 151 11.85 -3.85 3.29
N VAL A 152 10.95 -4.85 3.28
CA VAL A 152 11.04 -5.94 4.27
C VAL A 152 12.32 -6.72 3.98
N SER A 153 13.44 -6.21 4.46
CA SER A 153 14.59 -7.05 4.78
C SER A 153 14.18 -7.84 6.01
N SER A 154 14.08 -9.16 5.86
CA SER A 154 13.75 -10.09 6.92
C SER A 154 14.56 -9.79 8.18
N PRO A 155 13.94 -9.56 9.35
CA PRO A 155 14.66 -9.70 10.60
C PRO A 155 14.68 -11.18 10.94
N ALA A 156 15.86 -11.77 10.86
CA ALA A 156 16.17 -12.95 11.63
C ALA A 156 15.99 -12.64 13.13
N SER A 157 15.48 -13.65 13.86
CA SER A 157 15.53 -13.83 15.31
C SER A 157 14.44 -13.16 16.15
N GLY A 158 13.48 -13.99 16.57
CA GLY A 158 12.54 -13.73 17.66
C GLY A 158 11.87 -15.04 18.07
N ASN A 159 12.58 -15.88 18.82
CA ASN A 159 12.01 -17.08 19.43
C ASN A 159 10.97 -16.64 20.49
N SER A 160 9.68 -16.71 20.17
CA SER A 160 8.64 -16.75 21.20
C SER A 160 8.53 -18.21 21.65
N GLU A 161 9.10 -18.54 22.81
CA GLU A 161 8.97 -19.87 23.41
C GLU A 161 7.49 -20.19 23.61
N VAL A 162 6.98 -21.12 22.80
CA VAL A 162 5.68 -21.76 23.00
C VAL A 162 5.91 -22.85 24.04
N SER A 163 5.24 -22.76 25.19
CA SER A 163 5.38 -23.76 26.25
C SER A 163 4.79 -25.10 25.81
N GLU A 164 5.46 -26.21 26.15
CA GLU A 164 5.00 -27.58 25.84
C GLU A 164 3.58 -27.85 26.37
N GLU A 165 3.19 -27.18 27.46
CA GLU A 165 1.84 -27.23 28.04
C GLU A 165 0.76 -26.70 27.09
N MET A 166 1.03 -25.61 26.36
CA MET A 166 0.08 -25.04 25.40
C MET A 166 -0.11 -25.97 24.19
N VAL A 167 0.96 -26.63 23.75
CA VAL A 167 0.90 -27.61 22.65
C VAL A 167 0.06 -28.83 23.07
N ALA A 168 0.27 -29.36 24.28
CA ALA A 168 -0.50 -30.49 24.80
C ALA A 168 -2.01 -30.16 24.92
N GLU A 169 -2.35 -28.94 25.31
CA GLU A 169 -3.75 -28.52 25.48
C GLU A 169 -4.48 -28.36 24.14
N ILE A 170 -3.79 -27.87 23.10
CA ILE A 170 -4.35 -27.75 21.74
C ILE A 170 -4.58 -29.14 21.15
N VAL A 171 -3.61 -30.05 21.27
CA VAL A 171 -3.73 -31.42 20.74
C VAL A 171 -4.90 -32.17 21.39
N LYS A 172 -5.09 -32.00 22.71
CA LYS A 172 -6.23 -32.60 23.41
C LYS A 172 -7.57 -32.09 22.87
N LYS A 173 -7.72 -30.78 22.68
CA LYS A 173 -8.97 -30.18 22.15
C LYS A 173 -9.29 -30.64 20.74
N VAL A 174 -8.27 -30.83 19.89
CA VAL A 174 -8.47 -31.34 18.52
C VAL A 174 -8.92 -32.80 18.54
N MET A 175 -8.35 -33.63 19.41
CA MET A 175 -8.74 -35.05 19.52
C MET A 175 -10.15 -35.24 20.08
N GLU A 176 -10.61 -34.37 20.98
CA GLU A 176 -11.99 -34.38 21.50
C GLU A 176 -13.04 -33.97 20.45
N GLN A 177 -12.66 -33.19 19.42
CA GLN A 177 -13.56 -32.82 18.32
C GLN A 177 -13.63 -33.88 17.21
N LEU A 178 -12.74 -34.88 17.24
CA LEU A 178 -12.65 -35.95 16.26
C LEU A 178 -13.21 -37.29 16.78
N ALA A 179 -13.72 -37.33 18.03
CA ALA A 179 -14.40 -38.46 18.64
C ALA A 179 -15.92 -38.25 18.69
#